data_AF-A0A845DAV4-F1
#
_entry.id   AF-A0A845DAV4-F1
#
_cell.length_a   1.000
_cell.length_b   1.000
_cell.length_c   1.000
_cell.angle_alpha   90.00
_cell.angle_beta   90.00
_cell.angle_gamma   90.00
#
_symmetry.space_group_name_H-M   'P 1'
#
loop_
_entity.id
_entity.type
_entity.pdbx_description
1 polymer ?
#
loop_
_entity_poly.entity_id
_entity_poly.type
_entity_poly.pdbx_seq_one_letter_code
_entity_poly.pdbx_strand_id
1 'polypeptide(L)'
;MIVQFRNKKLKSELQDLEHLSKRFDAKEVESIIDILTRLEEVQFLSELPRNFRCHPLKGKMKGRFAIDVPATGKRRGGNRLVLQPTEESSNETDPRKVSHILILGIGDYHK
;
A
#
# COMPACT_ATOMS: atom_id res chain seq x y z
N MET A 1 -1.23 5.46 -11.68
CA MET A 1 0.15 5.99 -11.45
C MET A 1 1.15 4.92 -11.85
N ILE A 2 2.48 5.16 -11.82
CA ILE A 2 3.45 4.09 -12.11
C ILE A 2 3.67 3.24 -10.86
N VAL A 3 3.24 1.97 -10.91
CA VAL A 3 3.29 1.03 -9.79
C VAL A 3 4.31 -0.08 -10.07
N GLN A 4 5.32 -0.18 -9.21
CA GLN A 4 6.32 -1.25 -9.23
C GLN A 4 6.20 -2.11 -7.97
N PHE A 5 6.70 -3.34 -8.03
CA PHE A 5 6.76 -4.25 -6.89
C PHE A 5 8.22 -4.56 -6.57
N ARG A 6 8.56 -4.64 -5.27
CA ARG A 6 9.92 -4.94 -4.78
C ARG A 6 10.54 -6.16 -5.47
N ASN A 7 9.73 -7.17 -5.76
CA ASN A 7 10.17 -8.34 -6.50
C ASN A 7 8.99 -9.03 -7.20
N LYS A 8 9.30 -9.93 -8.13
CA LYS A 8 8.31 -10.71 -8.90
C LYS A 8 7.40 -11.56 -8.01
N LYS A 9 7.94 -12.10 -6.90
CA LYS A 9 7.17 -12.92 -5.96
C LYS A 9 6.05 -12.12 -5.31
N LEU A 10 6.36 -10.94 -4.75
CA LEU A 10 5.37 -10.05 -4.14
C LEU A 10 4.30 -9.62 -5.14
N LYS A 11 4.69 -9.33 -6.38
CA LYS A 11 3.72 -9.05 -7.46
C LYS A 11 2.75 -10.21 -7.63
N SER A 12 3.27 -11.44 -7.77
CA SER A 12 2.45 -12.64 -7.93
C SER A 12 1.52 -12.86 -6.73
N GLU A 13 2.02 -12.70 -5.51
CA GLU A 13 1.23 -12.90 -4.28
C GLU A 13 0.09 -11.88 -4.13
N LEU A 14 0.31 -10.63 -4.56
CA LEU A 14 -0.69 -9.56 -4.48
C LEU A 14 -1.70 -9.55 -5.64
N GLN A 15 -1.43 -10.30 -6.70
CA GLN A 15 -2.32 -10.44 -7.87
C GLN A 15 -3.06 -11.79 -7.91
N ASP A 16 -2.78 -12.68 -6.96
CA ASP A 16 -3.40 -13.99 -6.84
C ASP A 16 -4.44 -13.98 -5.71
N LEU A 17 -5.72 -14.04 -6.09
CA LEU A 17 -6.83 -14.06 -5.15
C LEU A 17 -6.77 -15.27 -4.19
N GLU A 18 -6.41 -16.45 -4.69
CA GLU A 18 -6.31 -17.65 -3.86
C GLU A 18 -5.19 -17.51 -2.83
N HIS A 19 -4.06 -16.91 -3.23
CA HIS A 19 -2.96 -16.62 -2.33
C HIS A 19 -3.35 -15.59 -1.25
N LEU A 20 -4.03 -14.52 -1.64
CA LEU A 20 -4.52 -13.50 -0.71
C LEU A 20 -5.50 -14.08 0.30
N SER A 21 -6.49 -14.85 -0.15
CA SER A 21 -7.51 -15.48 0.72
C SER A 21 -6.95 -16.51 1.70
N LYS A 22 -5.77 -17.08 1.44
CA LYS A 22 -5.07 -17.95 2.40
C LYS A 22 -4.43 -17.19 3.55
N ARG A 23 -4.13 -15.90 3.37
CA ARG A 23 -3.32 -15.10 4.30
C ARG A 23 -4.12 -14.00 5.01
N PHE A 24 -5.18 -13.52 4.40
CA PHE A 24 -5.95 -12.35 4.84
C PHE A 24 -7.43 -12.70 4.95
N ASP A 25 -8.16 -11.97 5.80
CA ASP A 25 -9.61 -12.12 5.85
C ASP A 25 -10.30 -11.50 4.62
N ALA A 26 -11.58 -11.84 4.40
CA ALA A 26 -12.31 -11.40 3.22
C ALA A 26 -12.31 -9.86 3.03
N LYS A 27 -12.43 -9.08 4.11
CA LYS A 27 -12.42 -7.63 4.05
C LYS A 27 -11.03 -7.09 3.71
N GLU A 28 -9.99 -7.72 4.24
CA GLU A 28 -8.61 -7.37 3.89
C GLU A 28 -8.33 -7.67 2.42
N VAL A 29 -8.77 -8.84 1.91
CA VAL A 29 -8.61 -9.20 0.49
C VAL A 29 -9.31 -8.20 -0.42
N GLU A 30 -10.58 -7.87 -0.13
CA GLU A 30 -11.33 -6.83 -0.85
C GLU A 30 -10.58 -5.50 -0.85
N SER A 31 -10.06 -5.10 0.31
CA SER A 31 -9.38 -3.82 0.47
C SER A 31 -8.04 -3.79 -0.27
N ILE A 32 -7.28 -4.90 -0.26
CA ILE A 32 -6.02 -5.02 -1.01
C ILE A 32 -6.30 -4.85 -2.51
N ILE A 33 -7.32 -5.54 -3.03
CA ILE A 33 -7.71 -5.45 -4.45
C ILE A 33 -8.17 -4.04 -4.81
N ASP A 34 -9.00 -3.41 -3.98
CA ASP A 34 -9.47 -2.04 -4.18
C ASP A 34 -8.29 -1.05 -4.17
N ILE A 35 -7.39 -1.13 -3.18
CA ILE A 35 -6.20 -0.28 -3.11
C ILE A 35 -5.33 -0.44 -4.36
N LEU A 36 -5.04 -1.67 -4.80
CA LEU A 36 -4.21 -1.92 -5.99
C LEU A 36 -4.86 -1.35 -7.25
N THR A 37 -6.15 -1.59 -7.43
CA THR A 37 -6.93 -1.01 -8.54
C THR A 37 -6.85 0.51 -8.54
N ARG A 38 -7.09 1.16 -7.38
CA ARG A 38 -7.05 2.62 -7.26
C ARG A 38 -5.68 3.20 -7.54
N LEU A 39 -4.61 2.54 -7.12
CA LEU A 39 -3.24 2.98 -7.41
C LEU A 39 -2.97 3.01 -8.92
N GLU A 40 -3.51 2.06 -9.68
CA GLU A 40 -3.39 2.05 -11.14
C GLU A 40 -4.20 3.20 -11.78
N GLU A 41 -5.38 3.52 -11.25
CA GLU A 41 -6.30 4.54 -11.79
C GLU A 41 -5.88 6.00 -11.52
N VAL A 42 -5.33 6.30 -10.35
CA VAL A 42 -5.04 7.69 -9.94
C VAL A 42 -3.70 8.19 -10.47
N GLN A 43 -3.51 9.50 -10.65
CA GLN A 43 -2.24 10.07 -11.08
C GLN A 43 -1.26 10.25 -9.92
N PHE A 44 -1.77 10.72 -8.77
CA PHE A 44 -0.97 11.03 -7.59
C PHE A 44 -1.48 10.30 -6.34
N LEU A 45 -0.58 9.99 -5.40
CA LEU A 45 -0.93 9.29 -4.17
C LEU A 45 -1.97 10.05 -3.32
N SER A 46 -2.02 11.38 -3.41
CA SER A 46 -3.02 12.21 -2.72
C SER A 46 -4.45 12.04 -3.22
N GLU A 47 -4.65 11.46 -4.40
CA GLU A 47 -5.98 11.23 -5.00
C GLU A 47 -6.63 9.96 -4.49
N LEU A 48 -5.90 9.14 -3.73
CA LEU A 48 -6.48 7.95 -3.11
C LEU A 48 -7.63 8.32 -2.17
N PRO A 49 -8.69 7.49 -2.13
CA PRO A 49 -9.80 7.65 -1.20
C PRO A 49 -9.32 7.80 0.27
N ARG A 50 -9.89 8.77 0.99
CA ARG A 50 -9.48 9.09 2.37
C ARG A 50 -9.65 7.93 3.35
N ASN A 51 -10.57 7.01 3.08
CA ASN A 51 -10.81 5.82 3.90
C ASN A 51 -9.62 4.85 3.91
N PHE A 52 -8.74 4.90 2.91
CA PHE A 52 -7.49 4.11 2.91
C PHE A 52 -6.40 4.69 3.80
N ARG A 53 -6.61 5.91 4.33
CA ARG A 53 -5.72 6.56 5.31
C ARG A 53 -4.25 6.54 4.88
N CYS A 54 -3.97 6.81 3.61
CA CYS A 54 -2.61 6.89 3.13
C CYS A 54 -1.84 7.99 3.88
N HIS A 55 -0.72 7.64 4.52
CA HIS A 55 0.06 8.57 5.34
C HIS A 55 1.57 8.31 5.24
N PRO A 56 2.40 9.36 5.36
CA PRO A 56 3.85 9.20 5.40
C PRO A 56 4.29 8.52 6.70
N LEU A 57 5.29 7.65 6.60
CA LEU A 57 5.93 6.96 7.71
C LEU A 57 7.05 7.81 8.32
N LYS A 58 7.39 7.48 9.58
CA LYS A 58 8.37 8.21 10.40
C LYS A 58 9.53 7.29 10.81
N GLY A 59 10.57 7.87 11.40
CA GLY A 59 11.73 7.13 11.92
C GLY A 59 12.54 6.46 10.81
N LYS A 60 12.90 5.18 11.02
CA LYS A 60 13.66 4.38 10.03
C LYS A 60 12.93 4.16 8.70
N MET A 61 11.62 4.41 8.68
CA MET A 61 10.76 4.30 7.50
C MET A 61 10.46 5.68 6.86
N LYS A 62 11.15 6.74 7.28
CA LYS A 62 10.98 8.08 6.67
C LYS A 62 11.17 8.01 5.15
N GLY A 63 10.33 8.75 4.42
CA GLY A 63 10.31 8.73 2.96
C GLY A 63 9.44 7.61 2.37
N ARG A 64 8.75 6.82 3.21
CA ARG A 64 7.78 5.80 2.79
C ARG A 64 6.38 6.21 3.18
N PHE A 65 5.39 5.54 2.59
CA PHE A 65 3.98 5.69 2.93
C PHE A 65 3.40 4.36 3.37
N ALA A 66 2.35 4.41 4.18
CA ALA A 66 1.51 3.27 4.48
C ALA A 66 0.07 3.55 4.12
N ILE A 67 -0.60 2.52 3.59
CA ILE A 67 -2.03 2.50 3.32
C ILE A 67 -2.66 1.46 4.24
N ASP A 68 -3.69 1.85 4.99
CA ASP A 68 -4.39 0.96 5.90
C ASP A 68 -5.17 -0.10 5.11
N VAL A 69 -5.05 -1.37 5.52
CA VAL A 69 -5.84 -2.49 5.00
C VAL A 69 -6.87 -2.88 6.09
N PRO A 70 -8.12 -2.42 5.98
CA PRO A 70 -9.14 -2.71 6.99
C PRO A 70 -9.53 -4.18 6.99
N ALA A 71 -9.70 -4.73 8.19
CA ALA A 71 -10.00 -6.12 8.45
C ALA A 71 -11.44 -6.32 8.97
N THR A 72 -11.90 -7.57 8.97
CA THR A 72 -13.21 -7.94 9.50
C THR A 72 -13.14 -8.05 11.04
N GLY A 73 -13.96 -7.28 11.76
CA GLY A 73 -14.10 -7.35 13.22
C GLY A 73 -13.34 -6.28 14.02
N LYS A 74 -13.51 -6.28 15.36
CA LYS A 74 -12.99 -5.24 16.29
C LYS A 74 -11.46 -5.14 16.39
N ARG A 75 -10.71 -6.01 15.71
CA ARG A 75 -9.25 -5.85 15.59
C ARG A 75 -9.01 -4.74 14.59
N ARG A 76 -8.47 -3.61 15.07
CA ARG A 76 -7.94 -2.56 14.19
C ARG A 76 -7.02 -3.25 13.18
N GLY A 77 -7.34 -3.17 11.89
CA GLY A 77 -6.55 -3.78 10.82
C GLY A 77 -5.06 -3.55 11.06
N GLY A 78 -4.33 -4.64 11.30
CA GLY A 78 -2.90 -4.58 11.62
C GLY A 78 -2.05 -4.46 10.38
N ASN A 79 -2.60 -4.88 9.23
CA ASN A 79 -1.90 -4.92 7.97
C ASN A 79 -1.97 -3.59 7.24
N ARG A 80 -0.85 -3.23 6.62
CA ARG A 80 -0.71 -2.02 5.82
C ARG A 80 0.12 -2.32 4.59
N LEU A 81 -0.28 -1.74 3.47
CA LEU A 81 0.52 -1.77 2.25
C LEU A 81 1.60 -0.68 2.38
N VAL A 82 2.86 -1.08 2.34
CA VAL A 82 4.00 -0.15 2.48
C VAL A 82 4.53 0.22 1.12
N LEU A 83 4.63 1.52 0.86
CA LEU A 83 5.03 2.10 -0.42
C LEU A 83 6.29 2.95 -0.26
N GLN A 84 7.13 2.96 -1.27
CA GLN A 84 8.28 3.85 -1.37
C GLN A 84 8.20 4.62 -2.69
N PRO A 85 8.16 5.97 -2.70
CA PRO A 85 8.33 6.75 -3.91
C PRO A 85 9.65 6.42 -4.61
N THR A 86 9.65 6.31 -5.93
CA THR A 86 10.85 5.97 -6.72
C THR A 86 11.41 7.12 -7.54
N GLU A 87 10.71 8.25 -7.58
CA GLU A 87 11.18 9.47 -8.28
C GLU A 87 12.32 10.14 -7.48
N GLU A 88 13.19 10.88 -8.17
CA GLU A 88 14.41 11.50 -7.61
C GLU A 88 14.16 12.48 -6.45
N SER A 89 12.89 12.86 -6.19
CA SER A 89 12.48 13.60 -5.00
C SER A 89 12.46 12.72 -3.74
N SER A 90 13.52 11.93 -3.55
CA SER A 90 13.79 10.88 -2.55
C SER A 90 13.62 11.25 -1.05
N ASN A 91 13.09 12.44 -0.73
CA ASN A 91 12.68 12.85 0.60
C ASN A 91 11.30 13.56 0.64
N GLU A 92 10.57 13.62 -0.46
CA GLU A 92 9.25 14.25 -0.49
C GLU A 92 8.23 13.35 0.20
N THR A 93 7.78 13.82 1.36
CA THR A 93 6.64 13.26 2.10
C THR A 93 5.31 13.87 1.65
N ASP A 94 5.29 14.65 0.56
CA ASP A 94 4.08 15.26 0.01
C ASP A 94 3.39 14.29 -0.98
N PRO A 95 2.27 13.67 -0.60
CA PRO A 95 1.58 12.71 -1.47
C PRO A 95 1.03 13.34 -2.76
N ARG A 96 0.97 14.67 -2.88
CA ARG A 96 0.52 15.38 -4.09
C ARG A 96 1.53 15.34 -5.24
N LYS A 97 2.76 14.94 -4.96
CA LYS A 97 3.84 14.86 -5.95
C LYS A 97 4.27 13.44 -6.27
N VAL A 98 3.76 12.46 -5.53
CA VAL A 98 4.16 11.05 -5.68
C VAL A 98 3.36 10.42 -6.81
N SER A 99 4.02 10.19 -7.95
CA SER A 99 3.42 9.56 -9.14
C SER A 99 4.07 8.23 -9.54
N HIS A 100 5.25 7.91 -8.99
CA HIS A 100 5.87 6.59 -9.11
C HIS A 100 6.14 5.97 -7.74
N ILE A 101 5.73 4.73 -7.56
CA ILE A 101 5.86 4.00 -6.30
C ILE A 101 6.42 2.59 -6.50
N LEU A 102 7.09 2.12 -5.45
CA LEU A 102 7.49 0.74 -5.23
C LEU A 102 6.72 0.17 -4.04
N ILE A 103 5.90 -0.84 -4.28
CA ILE A 103 5.24 -1.63 -3.23
C ILE A 103 6.29 -2.52 -2.59
N LEU A 104 6.57 -2.28 -1.30
CA LEU A 104 7.57 -3.02 -0.52
C LEU A 104 7.01 -4.30 0.11
N GLY A 105 5.72 -4.31 0.41
CA GLY A 105 5.02 -5.46 0.99
C GLY A 105 3.77 -5.05 1.75
N ILE A 106 3.13 -6.05 2.34
CA ILE A 106 1.96 -5.91 3.21
C ILE A 106 2.24 -6.58 4.55
N GLY A 107 1.95 -5.88 5.64
CA GLY A 107 2.09 -6.39 7.00
C GLY A 107 1.98 -5.29 8.05
N ASP A 108 2.20 -5.68 9.31
CA ASP A 108 2.36 -4.74 10.42
C ASP A 108 3.80 -4.21 10.43
N TYR A 109 3.99 -2.92 10.12
CA TYR A 109 5.30 -2.28 10.10
C TYR A 109 5.76 -1.79 11.48
N HIS A 110 4.93 -1.92 12.52
CA HIS A 110 5.29 -1.56 13.89
C HIS A 110 6.03 -2.68 14.64
N LYS A 111 6.17 -3.86 14.03
CA LYS A 111 6.87 -5.02 14.58
C LYS A 111 8.34 -5.08 14.17
#